data_AF-A0A8J7RFS3-F1
#
_entry.id   AF-A0A8J7RFS3-F1
#
_cell.length_a   1.000
_cell.length_b   1.000
_cell.length_c   1.000
_cell.angle_alpha   90.00
_cell.angle_beta   90.00
_cell.angle_gamma   90.00
#
_symmetry.space_group_name_H-M   'P 1'
#
loop_
_entity.id
_entity.type
_entity.pdbx_description
1 polymer ?
#
loop_
_entity_poly.entity_id
_entity_poly.type
_entity_poly.pdbx_seq_one_letter_code
_entity_poly.pdbx_strand_id
1 'polypeptide(L)'
;YGHQNFEMRESGGSRLLLNVADTIFRSIEIPPCTPVYRTIYEEYYRQWEERGVGEKVPEDIFISYNDPEVCNVTVDMLTADSNYSLSNIWKKHDIYHDSEEALLSSRIPRLIFLYQFKALDSTIDELKKKLATEEISDEEVDAILGQINDINKARLELAGRINRLIV
;
A
#
# COMPACT_ATOMS: atom_id res chain seq x y z
N TYR A 1 7.96 -10.78 0.48
CA TYR A 1 6.71 -11.44 0.91
C TYR A 1 5.56 -11.45 -0.11
N GLY A 2 5.64 -10.77 -1.26
CA GLY A 2 4.48 -10.63 -2.17
C GLY A 2 3.85 -11.93 -2.71
N HIS A 3 4.64 -12.98 -2.92
CA HIS A 3 4.16 -14.29 -3.38
C HIS A 3 3.53 -15.15 -2.27
N GLN A 4 3.61 -14.74 -1.01
CA GLN A 4 3.17 -15.55 0.11
C GLN A 4 1.67 -15.39 0.37
N ASN A 5 1.08 -16.45 0.92
CA ASN A 5 -0.31 -16.48 1.39
C ASN A 5 -0.31 -16.50 2.92
N PHE A 6 -1.25 -15.78 3.53
CA PHE A 6 -1.43 -15.73 4.97
C PHE A 6 -2.88 -16.03 5.37
N GLU A 7 -3.07 -16.66 6.52
CA GLU A 7 -4.40 -16.90 7.09
C GLU A 7 -4.87 -15.66 7.86
N MET A 8 -5.98 -15.07 7.44
CA MET A 8 -6.71 -14.05 8.19
C MET A 8 -7.94 -14.67 8.84
N ARG A 9 -8.14 -14.41 10.14
CA ARG A 9 -9.35 -14.80 10.86
C ARG A 9 -10.38 -13.67 10.75
N GLU A 10 -11.53 -13.95 10.14
CA GLU A 10 -12.65 -13.02 10.14
C GLU A 10 -13.47 -13.13 11.44
N SER A 11 -14.24 -12.10 11.75
CA SER A 11 -15.10 -11.96 12.95
C SER A 11 -16.13 -13.09 13.13
N GLY A 12 -16.32 -13.94 12.12
CA GLY A 12 -17.21 -15.12 12.13
C GLY A 12 -16.50 -16.47 12.34
N GLY A 13 -15.19 -16.50 12.61
CA GLY A 13 -14.41 -17.73 12.83
C GLY A 13 -13.94 -18.45 11.55
N SER A 14 -14.30 -17.94 10.38
CA SER A 14 -13.78 -18.39 9.08
C SER A 14 -12.33 -17.96 8.90
N ARG A 15 -11.51 -18.84 8.30
CA ARG A 15 -10.13 -18.54 7.91
C ARG A 15 -10.09 -18.28 6.42
N LEU A 16 -9.57 -17.11 6.04
CA LEU A 16 -9.41 -16.72 4.64
C LEU A 16 -7.93 -16.66 4.30
N LEU A 17 -7.54 -17.34 3.21
CA LEU A 17 -6.17 -17.27 2.69
C LEU A 17 -6.05 -16.04 1.81
N LEU A 18 -5.21 -15.11 2.22
CA LEU A 18 -4.94 -13.86 1.49
C LEU A 18 -3.52 -13.91 0.92
N ASN A 19 -3.39 -13.71 -0.38
CA ASN A 19 -2.10 -13.49 -1.01
C ASN A 19 -1.70 -12.02 -0.83
N VAL A 20 -0.44 -11.75 -0.45
CA VAL A 20 0.03 -10.39 -0.17
C VAL A 20 -0.10 -9.48 -1.40
N ALA A 21 0.48 -9.89 -2.53
CA ALA A 21 0.45 -9.08 -3.75
C ALA A 21 -0.97 -8.90 -4.28
N ASP A 22 -1.76 -9.97 -4.33
CA ASP A 22 -3.16 -9.91 -4.79
C ASP A 22 -4.00 -8.97 -3.91
N THR A 23 -3.85 -9.05 -2.58
CA THR A 23 -4.58 -8.19 -1.64
C THR A 23 -4.20 -6.73 -1.85
N ILE A 24 -2.92 -6.43 -2.01
CA ILE A 24 -2.43 -5.07 -2.25
C ILE A 24 -2.98 -4.54 -3.58
N PHE A 25 -2.82 -5.27 -4.67
CA PHE A 25 -3.22 -4.81 -6.01
C PHE A 25 -4.73 -4.69 -6.19
N ARG A 26 -5.53 -5.55 -5.56
CA ARG A 26 -7.00 -5.45 -5.61
C ARG A 26 -7.55 -4.35 -4.71
N SER A 27 -6.80 -3.94 -3.70
CA SER A 27 -7.27 -2.99 -2.69
C SER A 27 -6.77 -1.57 -2.94
N ILE A 28 -5.57 -1.41 -3.54
CA ILE A 28 -5.04 -0.09 -3.89
C ILE A 28 -5.80 0.45 -5.11
N GLU A 29 -6.56 1.50 -4.88
CA GLU A 29 -7.26 2.24 -5.94
C GLU A 29 -6.42 3.43 -6.49
N ILE A 30 -5.44 3.90 -5.71
CA ILE A 30 -4.62 5.08 -6.05
C ILE A 30 -3.14 4.67 -6.15
N PRO A 31 -2.52 4.70 -7.34
CA PRO A 31 -1.12 4.34 -7.49
C PRO A 31 -0.20 5.34 -6.79
N PRO A 32 1.06 4.96 -6.46
CA PRO A 32 2.01 5.86 -5.81
C PRO A 32 2.18 7.19 -6.53
N CYS A 33 2.18 8.29 -5.78
CA CYS A 33 2.38 9.62 -6.34
C CYS A 33 3.85 9.89 -6.73
N THR A 34 4.80 9.28 -6.02
CA THR A 34 6.23 9.43 -6.32
C THR A 34 6.59 8.64 -7.58
N PRO A 35 7.20 9.26 -8.60
CA PRO A 35 7.49 8.62 -9.88
C PRO A 35 8.26 7.29 -9.76
N VAL A 36 9.32 7.26 -8.96
CA VAL A 36 10.16 6.06 -8.77
C VAL A 36 9.36 4.90 -8.17
N TYR A 37 8.58 5.16 -7.12
CA TYR A 37 7.74 4.14 -6.47
C TYR A 37 6.60 3.69 -7.39
N ARG A 38 6.09 4.58 -8.25
CA ARG A 38 5.10 4.23 -9.28
C ARG A 38 5.70 3.29 -10.31
N THR A 39 6.89 3.59 -10.83
CA THR A 39 7.59 2.73 -11.78
C THR A 39 7.86 1.34 -11.18
N ILE A 40 8.33 1.27 -9.93
CA ILE A 40 8.52 0.00 -9.21
C ILE A 40 7.19 -0.75 -9.08
N TYR A 41 6.12 -0.06 -8.69
CA TYR A 41 4.79 -0.64 -8.53
C TYR A 41 4.23 -1.20 -9.84
N GLU A 42 4.30 -0.43 -10.93
CA GLU A 42 3.81 -0.82 -12.25
C GLU A 42 4.59 -2.00 -12.83
N GLU A 43 5.93 -1.96 -12.71
CA GLU A 43 6.79 -3.05 -13.16
C GLU A 43 6.55 -4.34 -12.35
N TYR A 44 6.39 -4.22 -11.02
CA TYR A 44 6.03 -5.37 -10.19
C TYR A 44 4.67 -5.94 -10.59
N TYR A 45 3.67 -5.07 -10.80
CA TYR A 45 2.33 -5.50 -11.21
C TYR A 45 2.37 -6.27 -12.53
N ARG A 46 3.10 -5.77 -13.54
CA ARG A 46 3.28 -6.47 -14.82
C ARG A 46 3.89 -7.86 -14.63
N GLN A 47 5.00 -7.95 -13.90
CA GLN A 47 5.66 -9.24 -13.65
C GLN A 47 4.77 -10.21 -12.87
N TRP A 48 3.98 -9.70 -11.93
CA TRP A 48 3.03 -10.49 -11.16
C TRP A 48 1.86 -10.98 -12.01
N GLU A 49 1.33 -10.14 -12.91
CA GLU A 49 0.24 -10.50 -13.83
C GLU A 49 0.67 -11.57 -14.83
N GLU A 50 1.89 -11.47 -15.38
CA GLU A 50 2.45 -12.45 -16.32
C GLU A 50 2.69 -13.83 -15.68
N ARG A 51 3.09 -13.86 -14.41
CA ARG A 51 3.45 -15.10 -13.68
C ARG A 51 2.26 -15.74 -12.96
N GLY A 52 1.36 -14.91 -12.46
CA GLY A 52 0.21 -15.32 -11.67
C GLY A 52 0.44 -15.32 -10.15
N VAL A 53 -0.66 -15.50 -9.43
CA VAL A 53 -0.70 -15.43 -7.97
C VAL A 53 0.12 -16.55 -7.33
N GLY A 54 1.01 -16.19 -6.40
CA GLY A 54 1.83 -17.16 -5.66
C GLY A 54 3.24 -17.38 -6.23
N GLU A 55 3.54 -16.84 -7.41
CA GLU A 55 4.90 -16.88 -7.95
C GLU A 55 5.73 -15.68 -7.47
N LYS A 56 6.99 -15.92 -7.12
CA LYS A 56 7.92 -14.86 -6.69
C LYS A 56 8.39 -14.07 -7.91
N VAL A 57 8.10 -12.76 -7.93
CA VAL A 57 8.73 -11.83 -8.86
C VAL A 57 10.23 -11.75 -8.56
N PRO A 58 11.11 -12.00 -9.55
CA PRO A 58 12.56 -11.91 -9.35
C PRO A 58 13.01 -10.49 -9.01
N GLU A 59 13.78 -10.34 -7.94
CA GLU A 59 14.31 -9.04 -7.48
C GLU A 59 15.37 -8.47 -8.44
N ASP A 60 16.10 -9.34 -9.14
CA ASP A 60 17.16 -8.99 -10.10
C ASP A 60 16.67 -8.07 -11.23
N ILE A 61 15.38 -8.14 -11.57
CA ILE A 61 14.74 -7.30 -12.60
C ILE A 61 14.79 -5.81 -12.21
N PHE A 62 14.64 -5.53 -10.91
CA PHE A 62 14.65 -4.16 -10.39
C PHE A 62 16.07 -3.68 -10.08
N ILE A 63 16.97 -4.59 -9.71
CA ILE A 63 18.40 -4.27 -9.48
C ILE A 63 19.10 -3.93 -10.81
N SER A 64 18.70 -4.59 -11.91
CA SER A 64 19.23 -4.33 -13.25
C SER A 64 18.40 -3.34 -14.07
N TYR A 65 17.50 -2.58 -13.43
CA TYR A 65 16.62 -1.65 -14.11
C TYR A 65 17.39 -0.50 -14.78
N ASN A 66 16.91 -0.04 -15.94
CA ASN A 66 17.61 0.98 -16.74
C ASN A 66 17.73 2.34 -16.03
N ASP A 67 16.77 2.66 -15.16
CA ASP A 67 16.77 3.88 -14.35
C ASP A 67 17.59 3.65 -13.06
N PRO A 68 18.72 4.39 -12.86
CA PRO A 68 19.53 4.28 -11.66
C PRO A 68 18.78 4.62 -10.37
N GLU A 69 17.77 5.50 -10.42
CA GLU A 69 17.00 5.89 -9.24
C GLU A 69 16.12 4.73 -8.75
N VAL A 70 15.50 4.00 -9.69
CA VAL A 70 14.73 2.77 -9.41
C VAL A 70 15.63 1.69 -8.82
N CYS A 71 16.83 1.49 -9.38
CA CYS A 71 17.82 0.56 -8.84
C CYS A 71 18.18 0.88 -7.39
N ASN A 72 18.56 2.13 -7.11
CA ASN A 72 18.98 2.57 -5.77
C ASN A 72 17.86 2.38 -4.74
N VAL A 73 16.65 2.85 -5.07
CA VAL A 73 15.49 2.72 -4.16
C VAL A 73 15.15 1.24 -3.92
N THR A 74 15.26 0.39 -4.94
CA THR A 74 15.03 -1.06 -4.79
C THR A 74 16.07 -1.66 -3.85
N VAL A 75 17.37 -1.37 -4.05
CA VAL A 75 18.43 -1.89 -3.19
C VAL A 75 18.23 -1.45 -1.75
N ASP A 76 17.87 -0.18 -1.52
CA ASP A 76 17.56 0.35 -0.20
C ASP A 76 16.37 -0.39 0.44
N MET A 77 15.31 -0.65 -0.32
CA MET A 77 14.15 -1.43 0.16
C MET A 77 14.51 -2.86 0.55
N LEU A 78 15.29 -3.56 -0.29
CA LEU A 78 15.68 -4.94 -0.07
C LEU A 78 16.68 -5.10 1.09
N THR A 79 17.48 -4.07 1.34
CA THR A 79 18.48 -4.08 2.41
C THR A 79 17.99 -3.45 3.72
N ALA A 80 16.84 -2.77 3.73
CA ALA A 80 16.28 -2.11 4.91
C ALA A 80 16.16 -3.03 6.13
N ASP A 81 15.73 -4.28 5.95
CA ASP A 81 15.56 -5.25 7.05
C ASP A 81 16.90 -5.78 7.61
N SER A 82 17.98 -5.72 6.83
CA SER A 82 19.31 -6.12 7.32
C SER A 82 19.89 -5.15 8.36
N ASN A 83 19.31 -3.96 8.49
CA ASN A 83 19.66 -2.95 9.49
C ASN A 83 18.84 -3.05 10.80
N TYR A 84 17.84 -3.93 10.89
CA TYR A 84 17.03 -4.13 12.10
C TYR A 84 17.14 -5.55 12.64
N SER A 85 18.35 -5.96 13.02
CA SER A 85 18.54 -7.16 13.83
C SER A 85 18.17 -6.86 15.29
N LEU A 86 16.91 -7.12 15.66
CA LEU A 86 16.52 -7.23 17.06
C LEU A 86 17.45 -8.26 17.72
N SER A 87 18.29 -7.79 18.64
CA SER A 87 19.29 -8.64 19.30
C SER A 87 18.61 -9.91 19.87
N ASN A 88 19.25 -11.06 19.71
CA ASN A 88 18.75 -12.37 20.18
C ASN A 88 18.48 -12.47 21.70
N ILE A 89 18.58 -11.37 22.45
CA ILE A 89 18.27 -11.24 23.88
C ILE A 89 16.79 -11.58 24.14
N TRP A 90 15.88 -11.26 23.21
CA TRP A 90 14.44 -11.49 23.36
C TRP A 90 14.00 -12.96 23.19
N LYS A 91 14.77 -13.79 22.46
CA LYS A 91 14.52 -15.23 22.31
C LYS A 91 14.68 -16.02 23.62
N LYS A 92 15.38 -15.44 24.61
CA LYS A 92 15.72 -16.12 25.87
C LYS A 92 14.61 -16.00 26.94
N HIS A 93 13.58 -15.18 26.73
CA HIS A 93 12.58 -14.83 27.74
C HIS A 93 11.17 -15.35 27.50
N ASP A 94 10.96 -16.29 26.56
CA ASP A 94 9.69 -17.01 26.35
C ASP A 94 8.44 -16.11 26.26
N ILE A 95 8.61 -14.93 25.65
CA ILE A 95 7.50 -14.06 25.28
C ILE A 95 6.99 -14.58 23.94
N TYR A 96 5.73 -15.04 23.91
CA TYR A 96 5.05 -15.44 22.68
C TYR A 96 5.07 -14.24 21.71
N HIS A 97 5.96 -14.29 20.73
CA HIS A 97 6.05 -13.29 19.69
C HIS A 97 5.15 -13.78 18.55
N ASP A 98 4.13 -13.00 18.20
CA ASP A 98 3.35 -13.26 16.98
C ASP A 98 4.33 -13.45 15.82
N SER A 99 4.16 -14.52 15.03
CA SER A 99 5.05 -14.71 13.88
C SER A 99 4.92 -13.50 12.94
N GLU A 100 5.99 -13.19 12.21
CA GLU A 100 5.96 -12.10 11.23
C GLU A 100 4.78 -12.25 10.27
N GLU A 101 4.38 -13.50 9.94
CA GLU A 101 3.20 -13.81 9.13
C GLU A 101 1.88 -13.39 9.80
N ALA A 102 1.74 -13.59 11.11
CA ALA A 102 0.57 -13.15 11.89
C ALA A 102 0.49 -11.62 12.00
N LEU A 103 1.66 -10.95 12.05
CA LEU A 103 1.72 -9.49 11.98
C LEU A 103 1.36 -8.99 10.58
N LEU A 104 1.83 -9.65 9.52
CA LEU A 104 1.53 -9.27 8.14
C LEU A 104 0.03 -9.36 7.84
N SER A 105 -0.64 -10.43 8.28
CA SER A 105 -2.06 -10.63 7.98
C SER A 105 -2.98 -9.55 8.56
N SER A 106 -2.65 -9.07 9.76
CA SER A 106 -3.39 -7.99 10.42
C SER A 106 -2.95 -6.58 9.96
N ARG A 107 -1.67 -6.39 9.62
CA ARG A 107 -1.12 -5.08 9.28
C ARG A 107 -1.33 -4.68 7.82
N ILE A 108 -1.31 -5.62 6.88
CA ILE A 108 -1.44 -5.31 5.45
C ILE A 108 -2.76 -4.58 5.14
N PRO A 109 -3.94 -5.06 5.56
CA PRO A 109 -5.20 -4.34 5.32
C PRO A 109 -5.18 -2.93 5.91
N ARG A 110 -4.60 -2.77 7.11
CA ARG A 110 -4.46 -1.47 7.77
C ARG A 110 -3.49 -0.54 7.03
N LEU A 111 -2.37 -1.06 6.54
CA LEU A 111 -1.38 -0.30 5.78
C LEU A 111 -1.95 0.20 4.45
N ILE A 112 -2.66 -0.67 3.72
CA ILE A 112 -3.34 -0.29 2.48
C ILE A 112 -4.33 0.84 2.75
N PHE A 113 -5.14 0.70 3.80
CA PHE A 113 -6.08 1.74 4.20
C PHE A 113 -5.38 3.07 4.49
N LEU A 114 -4.34 3.07 5.35
CA LEU A 114 -3.61 4.28 5.72
C LEU A 114 -2.99 4.95 4.50
N TYR A 115 -2.46 4.17 3.57
CA TYR A 115 -1.90 4.66 2.32
C TYR A 115 -2.97 5.32 1.46
N GLN A 116 -4.11 4.67 1.22
CA GLN A 116 -5.20 5.24 0.42
C GLN A 116 -5.75 6.52 1.04
N PHE A 117 -5.94 6.54 2.36
CA PHE A 117 -6.42 7.71 3.07
C PHE A 117 -5.45 8.90 2.92
N LYS A 118 -4.14 8.64 3.08
CA LYS A 118 -3.10 9.65 2.87
C LYS A 118 -3.05 10.14 1.42
N ALA A 119 -3.27 9.26 0.45
CA ALA A 119 -3.33 9.63 -0.96
C ALA A 119 -4.54 10.54 -1.24
N LEU A 120 -5.73 10.21 -0.71
CA LEU A 120 -6.92 11.07 -0.81
C LEU A 120 -6.71 12.43 -0.13
N ASP A 121 -6.12 12.46 1.08
CA ASP A 121 -5.81 13.72 1.78
C ASP A 121 -4.85 14.60 0.96
N SER A 122 -3.82 14.00 0.35
CA SER A 122 -2.87 14.73 -0.51
C SER A 122 -3.56 15.34 -1.73
N THR A 123 -4.46 14.60 -2.38
CA THR A 123 -5.26 15.10 -3.51
C THR A 123 -6.17 16.25 -3.09
N ILE A 124 -6.84 16.16 -1.93
CA ILE A 124 -7.66 17.27 -1.40
C ILE A 124 -6.81 18.50 -1.17
N ASP A 125 -5.62 18.35 -0.58
CA ASP A 125 -4.73 19.48 -0.30
C ASP A 125 -4.24 20.16 -1.57
N GLU A 126 -3.95 19.40 -2.63
CA GLU A 126 -3.64 19.95 -3.96
C GLU A 126 -4.82 20.72 -4.56
N LEU A 127 -6.04 20.18 -4.48
CA LEU A 127 -7.25 20.85 -4.95
C LEU A 127 -7.53 22.14 -4.17
N LYS A 128 -7.33 22.14 -2.85
CA LYS A 128 -7.44 23.35 -2.02
C LYS A 128 -6.38 24.39 -2.36
N LYS A 129 -5.16 23.98 -2.68
CA LYS A 129 -4.11 24.90 -3.15
C LYS A 129 -4.48 25.54 -4.49
N LYS A 130 -5.06 24.76 -5.42
CA LYS A 130 -5.59 25.30 -6.68
C LYS A 130 -6.69 26.34 -6.44
N LEU A 131 -7.63 26.06 -5.52
CA LEU A 131 -8.67 27.02 -5.11
C LEU A 131 -8.12 28.30 -4.48
N ALA A 132 -6.97 28.25 -3.83
CA ALA A 132 -6.34 29.42 -3.21
C ALA A 132 -5.58 30.32 -4.22
N THR A 133 -5.53 29.94 -5.49
CA THR A 133 -4.85 30.70 -6.55
C THR A 133 -5.84 31.71 -7.16
N GLU A 134 -5.44 32.99 -7.29
CA GLU A 134 -6.33 34.08 -7.74
C GLU A 134 -6.75 34.03 -9.22
N GLU A 135 -6.20 33.12 -10.03
CA GLU A 135 -6.43 33.03 -11.49
C GLU A 135 -7.41 31.93 -11.92
N ILE A 136 -8.40 31.57 -11.09
CA ILE A 136 -9.37 30.50 -11.41
C ILE A 136 -10.77 31.06 -11.73
N SER A 137 -11.42 30.47 -12.73
CA SER A 137 -12.80 30.77 -13.12
C SER A 137 -13.81 30.22 -12.11
N ASP A 138 -14.99 30.87 -11.99
CA ASP A 138 -16.12 30.36 -11.20
C ASP A 138 -16.53 28.93 -11.60
N GLU A 139 -16.46 28.59 -12.90
CA GLU A 139 -16.73 27.23 -13.40
C GLU A 139 -15.68 26.22 -12.93
N GLU A 140 -14.41 26.64 -12.82
CA GLU A 140 -13.32 25.80 -12.33
C GLU A 140 -13.41 25.60 -10.81
N VAL A 141 -13.85 26.64 -10.09
CA VAL A 141 -14.15 26.56 -8.65
C VAL A 141 -15.23 25.51 -8.40
N ASP A 142 -16.35 25.58 -9.13
CA ASP A 142 -17.45 24.60 -8.99
C ASP A 142 -17.00 23.18 -9.32
N ALA A 143 -16.20 23.01 -10.37
CA ALA A 143 -15.63 21.71 -10.74
C ALA A 143 -14.73 21.14 -9.64
N ILE A 144 -13.84 21.96 -9.06
CA ILE A 144 -12.94 21.54 -7.98
C ILE A 144 -13.73 21.19 -6.71
N LEU A 145 -14.76 21.99 -6.36
CA LEU A 145 -15.62 21.69 -5.22
C LEU A 145 -16.41 20.38 -5.41
N GLY A 146 -16.87 20.11 -6.63
CA GLY A 146 -17.46 18.83 -7.02
C GLY A 146 -16.50 17.66 -6.79
N GLN A 147 -15.26 17.79 -7.27
CA GLN A 147 -14.21 16.77 -7.07
C GLN A 147 -13.91 16.54 -5.58
N ILE A 148 -13.79 17.61 -4.78
CA ILE A 148 -13.57 17.50 -3.32
C ILE A 148 -14.74 16.74 -2.67
N ASN A 149 -15.97 17.00 -3.08
CA ASN A 149 -17.14 16.31 -2.54
C ASN A 149 -17.13 14.81 -2.88
N ASP A 150 -16.80 14.45 -4.12
CA ASP A 150 -16.70 13.05 -4.52
C ASP A 150 -15.57 12.31 -3.81
N ILE A 151 -14.42 12.96 -3.59
CA ILE A 151 -13.33 12.42 -2.77
C ILE A 151 -13.79 12.21 -1.31
N ASN A 152 -14.57 13.13 -0.75
CA ASN A 152 -15.12 12.98 0.60
C ASN A 152 -16.11 11.82 0.72
N LYS A 153 -16.90 11.54 -0.33
CA LYS A 153 -17.75 10.33 -0.38
C LYS A 153 -16.90 9.06 -0.39
N ALA A 154 -15.88 9.00 -1.25
CA ALA A 154 -14.94 7.87 -1.29
C ALA A 154 -14.25 7.64 0.06
N ARG A 155 -13.88 8.72 0.78
CA ARG A 155 -13.32 8.65 2.14
C ARG A 155 -14.28 8.02 3.15
N LEU A 156 -15.57 8.35 3.08
CA LEU A 156 -16.60 7.76 3.94
C LEU A 156 -16.82 6.27 3.64
N GLU A 157 -16.85 5.89 2.36
CA GLU A 157 -16.95 4.49 1.94
C GLU A 157 -15.75 3.67 2.41
N LEU A 158 -14.54 4.21 2.24
CA LEU A 158 -13.31 3.59 2.69
C LEU A 158 -13.31 3.42 4.23
N ALA A 159 -13.73 4.44 4.98
CA ALA A 159 -13.89 4.35 6.44
C ALA A 159 -14.90 3.27 6.86
N GLY A 160 -15.99 3.10 6.10
CA GLY A 160 -16.98 2.05 6.32
C GLY A 160 -16.42 0.63 6.11
N ARG A 161 -15.53 0.43 5.13
CA ARG A 161 -14.86 -0.87 4.88
C ARG A 161 -13.95 -1.28 6.04
N ILE A 162 -13.24 -0.33 6.66
CA ILE A 162 -12.40 -0.60 7.85
C ILE A 162 -13.21 -1.14 9.02
N ASN A 163 -14.32 -0.47 9.35
CA ASN A 163 -15.16 -0.87 10.48
C ASN A 163 -15.76 -2.28 10.31
N ARG A 164 -15.75 -2.83 9.10
CA ARG A 164 -16.13 -4.23 8.83
C ARG A 164 -14.94 -5.20 8.91
N LEU A 165 -13.72 -4.71 8.67
CA LEU A 165 -12.47 -5.50 8.68
C LEU A 165 -11.81 -5.57 10.07
N ILE A 166 -12.09 -4.62 10.99
CA ILE A 166 -11.49 -4.54 12.34
C ILE A 166 -12.50 -4.93 13.46
N VAL A 167 -13.48 -5.80 13.18
CA VAL A 167 -14.40 -6.31 14.23
C VAL A 167 -14.08 -7.75 14.58
#